data_AF-A0A7T7RAB8-F1
#
_entry.id   AF-A0A7T7RAB8-F1
#
_cell.length_a   1.000
_cell.length_b   1.000
_cell.length_c   1.000
_cell.angle_alpha   90.00
_cell.angle_beta   90.00
_cell.angle_gamma   90.00
#
_symmetry.space_group_name_H-M   'P 1'
#
loop_
_entity.id
_entity.type
_entity.pdbx_description
1 polymer ?
#
loop_
_entity_poly.entity_id
_entity_poly.type
_entity_poly.pdbx_seq_one_letter_code
_entity_poly.pdbx_strand_id
1 'polypeptide(L)'
;MSSLRLCCQITYKDKIRDINVLRANKGLKPVRKANTAGSIYARWYLVYQDLLIIIECQVALNKKGPGLPAGMRDLLLYHLANALSWFTISDALENEVAECARKFTPSLSHQEALSYCSSVINRAKKTQIEGKEHRYRYRRETIYRELEDLIPEEVLPRLRAIIPNELARERKLERTLESRREKGIAERVIYRESLQTNKSKAIKLKAQGLKYKEIALELNLSIDTIKGYFRKGVLV
;
A
#
# COMPACT_ATOMS: atom_id res chain seq x y z
N MET A 1 21.40 -30.43 -2.19
CA MET A 1 20.00 -30.00 -1.94
C MET A 1 19.78 -28.64 -2.58
N SER A 2 19.39 -28.63 -3.85
CA SER A 2 19.14 -27.40 -4.63
C SER A 2 17.66 -27.07 -4.52
N SER A 3 17.34 -25.98 -3.80
CA SER A 3 15.97 -25.50 -3.68
C SER A 3 15.53 -24.91 -5.03
N LEU A 4 14.68 -25.64 -5.74
CA LEU A 4 14.02 -25.21 -6.97
C LEU A 4 13.28 -23.89 -6.73
N ARG A 5 13.89 -22.78 -7.15
CA ARG A 5 13.19 -21.51 -7.37
C ARG A 5 12.21 -21.73 -8.52
N LEU A 6 10.94 -22.03 -8.22
CA LEU A 6 9.87 -21.86 -9.20
C LEU A 6 9.81 -20.37 -9.58
N CYS A 7 10.48 -20.03 -10.67
CA CYS A 7 10.54 -18.69 -11.23
C CYS A 7 9.30 -18.52 -12.11
N CYS A 8 8.42 -17.60 -11.73
CA CYS A 8 7.21 -17.22 -12.47
C CYS A 8 7.58 -16.39 -13.73
N GLN A 9 8.26 -17.03 -14.69
CA GLN A 9 8.60 -16.45 -15.98
C GLN A 9 7.68 -17.03 -17.06
N ILE A 10 7.24 -16.19 -17.99
CA ILE A 10 6.57 -16.64 -19.22
C ILE A 10 7.48 -16.27 -20.38
N THR A 11 7.87 -17.27 -21.17
CA THR A 11 8.63 -17.06 -22.40
C THR A 11 7.64 -16.78 -23.54
N TYR A 12 7.80 -15.65 -24.22
CA TYR A 12 7.06 -15.36 -25.44
C TYR A 12 8.02 -14.72 -26.45
N LYS A 13 8.20 -15.36 -27.62
CA LYS A 13 9.04 -14.88 -28.74
C LYS A 13 10.42 -14.36 -28.28
N ASP A 14 11.24 -15.23 -27.71
CA ASP A 14 12.63 -14.99 -27.27
C ASP A 14 12.84 -13.97 -26.13
N LYS A 15 11.78 -13.42 -25.54
CA LYS A 15 11.87 -12.47 -24.41
C LYS A 15 11.32 -13.05 -23.12
N ILE A 16 12.08 -12.90 -22.03
CA ILE A 16 11.63 -13.23 -20.67
C ILE A 16 10.67 -12.12 -20.21
N ARG A 17 9.42 -12.49 -19.91
CA ARG A 17 8.39 -11.61 -19.35
C ARG A 17 8.00 -12.02 -17.94
N ASP A 18 7.64 -11.04 -17.12
CA ASP A 18 7.24 -11.25 -15.73
C ASP A 18 5.70 -11.33 -15.60
N ILE A 19 5.20 -12.42 -15.03
CA ILE A 19 3.76 -12.63 -14.86
C ILE A 19 3.10 -11.55 -14.00
N ASN A 20 3.80 -10.99 -13.01
CA ASN A 20 3.24 -9.98 -12.13
C ASN A 20 3.04 -8.66 -12.88
N VAL A 21 3.87 -8.35 -13.87
CA VAL A 21 3.65 -7.18 -14.74
C VAL A 21 2.39 -7.36 -15.58
N LEU A 22 2.22 -8.53 -16.20
CA LEU A 22 1.01 -8.84 -16.97
C LEU A 22 -0.27 -8.74 -16.12
N ARG A 23 -0.19 -9.17 -14.85
CA ARG A 23 -1.30 -9.05 -13.90
C ARG A 23 -1.52 -7.61 -13.47
N ALA A 24 -0.45 -6.85 -13.23
CA ALA A 24 -0.54 -5.44 -12.85
C ALA A 24 -1.22 -4.62 -13.94
N ASN A 25 -0.85 -4.86 -15.21
CA ASN A 25 -1.47 -4.28 -16.40
C ASN A 25 -2.98 -4.55 -16.52
N LYS A 26 -3.47 -5.63 -15.90
CA LYS A 26 -4.90 -5.99 -15.86
C LYS A 26 -5.59 -5.52 -14.57
N GLY A 27 -4.93 -4.73 -13.73
CA GLY A 27 -5.46 -4.33 -12.41
C GLY A 27 -5.53 -5.49 -11.39
N LEU A 28 -4.97 -6.65 -11.71
CA LEU A 28 -5.05 -7.84 -10.86
C LEU A 28 -4.03 -7.80 -9.73
N LYS A 29 -4.30 -8.54 -8.65
CA LYS A 29 -3.34 -8.74 -7.54
C LYS A 29 -2.14 -9.57 -8.02
N PRO A 30 -0.91 -9.33 -7.49
CA PRO A 30 0.26 -10.13 -7.83
C PRO A 30 0.06 -11.60 -7.43
N VAL A 31 0.79 -12.51 -8.05
CA VAL A 31 0.85 -13.91 -7.61
C VAL A 31 1.51 -13.92 -6.24
N ARG A 32 0.75 -14.25 -5.20
CA ARG A 32 1.22 -14.19 -3.80
C ARG A 32 2.29 -15.25 -3.55
N LYS A 33 3.45 -14.84 -3.03
CA LYS A 33 4.24 -15.66 -2.09
C LYS A 33 3.79 -15.32 -0.68
N ALA A 34 3.69 -16.31 0.22
CA ALA A 34 2.97 -16.28 1.49
C ALA A 34 3.18 -15.05 2.42
N ASN A 35 4.27 -14.27 2.27
CA ASN A 35 4.64 -13.15 3.16
C ASN A 35 4.73 -11.76 2.49
N THR A 36 3.97 -11.48 1.41
CA THR A 36 4.11 -10.20 0.67
C THR A 36 3.13 -9.08 1.06
N ALA A 37 2.12 -9.33 1.89
CA ALA A 37 1.18 -8.29 2.32
C ALA A 37 1.88 -7.22 3.17
N GLY A 38 1.77 -5.95 2.79
CA GLY A 38 2.45 -4.84 3.48
C GLY A 38 3.95 -4.70 3.18
N SER A 39 4.51 -5.57 2.31
CA SER A 39 5.91 -5.49 1.91
C SER A 39 6.20 -4.28 1.00
N ILE A 40 7.48 -3.90 0.91
CA ILE A 40 7.96 -2.88 -0.04
C ILE A 40 7.58 -3.24 -1.49
N TYR A 41 7.61 -4.53 -1.84
CA TYR A 41 7.21 -5.04 -3.15
C TYR A 41 5.73 -4.82 -3.43
N ALA A 42 4.86 -5.09 -2.45
CA ALA A 42 3.43 -4.82 -2.58
C ALA A 42 3.14 -3.32 -2.72
N ARG A 43 3.88 -2.45 -2.01
CA ARG A 43 3.77 -1.00 -2.20
C ARG A 43 4.12 -0.61 -3.63
N TRP A 44 5.27 -1.03 -4.14
CA TRP A 44 5.72 -0.64 -5.48
C TRP A 44 4.87 -1.24 -6.60
N TYR A 45 4.26 -2.40 -6.38
CA TYR A 45 3.23 -2.93 -7.27
C TYR A 45 2.02 -1.98 -7.39
N LEU A 46 1.56 -1.41 -6.27
CA LEU A 46 0.48 -0.42 -6.27
C LEU A 46 0.93 0.90 -6.92
N VAL A 47 2.17 1.33 -6.67
CA VAL A 47 2.74 2.51 -7.36
C VAL A 47 2.73 2.30 -8.87
N TYR A 48 3.12 1.12 -9.36
CA TYR A 48 3.05 0.81 -10.78
C TYR A 48 1.62 0.86 -11.33
N GLN A 49 0.64 0.30 -10.62
CA GLN A 49 -0.76 0.38 -11.04
C GLN A 49 -1.28 1.82 -11.09
N ASP A 50 -0.93 2.65 -10.12
CA ASP A 50 -1.29 4.07 -10.13
C ASP A 50 -0.64 4.80 -11.31
N LEU A 51 0.65 4.54 -11.61
CA LEU A 51 1.32 5.11 -12.77
C LEU A 51 0.62 4.74 -14.08
N LEU A 52 0.13 3.50 -14.22
CA LEU A 52 -0.65 3.12 -15.40
C LEU A 52 -1.93 3.95 -15.54
N ILE A 53 -2.64 4.20 -14.44
CA ILE A 53 -3.86 5.04 -14.45
C ILE A 53 -3.51 6.47 -14.87
N ILE A 54 -2.43 7.05 -14.32
CA ILE A 54 -1.96 8.39 -14.66
C ILE A 54 -1.58 8.46 -16.14
N ILE A 55 -0.80 7.48 -16.62
CA ILE A 55 -0.37 7.39 -18.02
C ILE A 55 -1.57 7.27 -18.95
N GLU A 56 -2.52 6.39 -18.67
CA GLU A 56 -3.73 6.22 -19.49
C GLU A 56 -4.52 7.52 -19.59
N CYS A 57 -4.62 8.27 -18.49
CA CYS A 57 -5.26 9.58 -18.49
C CYS A 57 -4.48 10.58 -19.37
N GLN A 58 -3.16 10.70 -19.19
CA GLN A 58 -2.34 11.63 -19.97
C GLN A 58 -2.30 11.28 -21.47
N VAL A 59 -2.30 10.00 -21.81
CA VAL A 59 -2.42 9.54 -23.20
C VAL A 59 -3.78 9.93 -23.78
N ALA A 60 -4.87 9.79 -23.02
CA ALA A 60 -6.20 10.19 -23.48
C ALA A 60 -6.33 11.72 -23.66
N LEU A 61 -5.62 12.51 -22.86
CA LEU A 61 -5.57 13.97 -22.98
C LEU A 61 -4.70 14.44 -24.16
N ASN A 62 -3.74 13.63 -24.61
CA ASN A 62 -2.83 14.00 -25.68
C ASN A 62 -3.50 13.92 -27.06
N LYS A 63 -4.01 15.05 -27.55
CA LYS A 63 -4.59 15.17 -28.90
C LYS A 63 -3.56 15.25 -30.03
N LYS A 64 -2.27 15.43 -29.72
CA LYS A 64 -1.22 15.75 -30.71
C LYS A 64 -0.49 14.53 -31.30
N GLY A 65 -0.73 13.33 -30.78
CA GLY A 65 -0.10 12.12 -31.28
C GLY A 65 -0.26 10.92 -30.34
N PRO A 66 0.28 9.75 -30.73
CA PRO A 66 0.16 8.54 -29.94
C PRO A 66 1.05 8.59 -28.69
N GLY A 67 0.51 8.13 -27.56
CA GLY A 67 1.25 8.00 -26.30
C GLY A 67 1.43 9.31 -25.53
N LEU A 68 2.40 9.32 -24.62
CA LEU A 68 2.69 10.45 -23.75
C LEU A 68 3.37 11.59 -24.52
N PRO A 69 3.00 12.86 -24.26
CA PRO A 69 3.63 14.01 -24.89
C PRO A 69 5.07 14.22 -24.39
N ALA A 70 5.88 14.90 -25.22
CA ALA A 70 7.22 15.31 -24.84
C ALA A 70 7.18 16.24 -23.60
N GLY A 71 8.15 16.10 -22.70
CA GLY A 71 8.26 16.86 -21.45
C GLY A 71 7.79 16.11 -20.19
N MET A 72 6.91 15.11 -20.34
CA MET A 72 6.47 14.25 -19.22
C MET A 72 6.74 12.75 -19.45
N ARG A 73 6.95 12.35 -20.71
CA ARG A 73 7.12 10.95 -21.12
C ARG A 73 8.29 10.26 -20.42
N ASP A 74 9.40 10.97 -20.26
CA ASP A 74 10.65 10.51 -19.65
C ASP A 74 10.51 10.36 -18.13
N LEU A 75 9.90 11.34 -17.46
CA LEU A 75 9.61 11.29 -16.03
C LEU A 75 8.69 10.12 -15.66
N LEU A 76 7.58 9.96 -16.39
CA LEU A 76 6.64 8.86 -16.15
C LEU A 76 7.26 7.50 -16.47
N LEU A 77 8.02 7.40 -17.56
CA LEU A 77 8.72 6.16 -17.92
C LEU A 77 9.78 5.79 -16.87
N TYR A 78 10.53 6.77 -16.35
CA TYR A 78 11.51 6.57 -15.29
C TYR A 78 10.86 6.03 -14.00
N HIS A 79 9.78 6.66 -13.52
CA HIS A 79 9.07 6.19 -12.33
C HIS A 79 8.44 4.82 -12.53
N LEU A 80 7.96 4.54 -13.74
CA LEU A 80 7.42 3.25 -14.11
C LEU A 80 8.49 2.16 -14.10
N ALA A 81 9.66 2.43 -14.68
CA ALA A 81 10.82 1.56 -14.62
C ALA A 81 11.28 1.32 -13.18
N ASN A 82 11.32 2.37 -12.36
CA ASN A 82 11.68 2.25 -10.96
C ASN A 82 10.69 1.36 -10.21
N ALA A 83 9.38 1.53 -10.42
CA ALA A 83 8.37 0.68 -9.82
C ALA A 83 8.50 -0.79 -10.25
N LEU A 84 8.70 -1.04 -11.56
CA LEU A 84 8.96 -2.39 -12.09
C LEU A 84 10.12 -3.06 -11.36
N SER A 85 11.25 -2.35 -11.19
CA SER A 85 12.47 -2.91 -10.59
C SER A 85 12.30 -3.54 -9.21
N TRP A 86 11.24 -3.19 -8.48
CA TRP A 86 10.95 -3.76 -7.18
C TRP A 86 10.29 -5.14 -7.27
N PHE A 87 9.37 -5.36 -8.19
CA PHE A 87 8.57 -6.60 -8.24
C PHE A 87 8.83 -7.47 -9.46
N THR A 88 9.68 -7.03 -10.39
CA THR A 88 10.20 -7.84 -11.48
C THR A 88 11.58 -8.39 -11.17
N ILE A 89 11.89 -9.56 -11.71
CA ILE A 89 13.27 -10.06 -11.76
C ILE A 89 14.15 -9.20 -12.68
N SER A 90 15.45 -9.08 -12.39
CA SER A 90 16.34 -8.19 -13.16
C SER A 90 16.48 -8.60 -14.62
N ASP A 91 16.44 -9.90 -14.92
CA ASP A 91 16.60 -10.42 -16.30
C ASP A 91 15.40 -10.09 -17.19
N ALA A 92 14.22 -9.88 -16.59
CA ALA A 92 13.01 -9.45 -17.31
C ALA A 92 12.84 -7.93 -17.32
N LEU A 93 13.44 -7.21 -16.36
CA LEU A 93 13.22 -5.77 -16.15
C LEU A 93 13.46 -4.96 -17.42
N GLU A 94 14.57 -5.21 -18.13
CA GLU A 94 14.92 -4.47 -19.35
C GLU A 94 13.88 -4.67 -20.45
N ASN A 95 13.41 -5.91 -20.63
CA ASN A 95 12.34 -6.24 -21.57
C ASN A 95 11.01 -5.57 -21.17
N GLU A 96 10.67 -5.56 -19.87
CA GLU A 96 9.44 -4.93 -19.39
C GLU A 96 9.47 -3.41 -19.57
N VAL A 97 10.59 -2.77 -19.30
CA VAL A 97 10.79 -1.33 -19.53
C VAL A 97 10.67 -1.01 -21.02
N ALA A 98 11.34 -1.78 -21.88
CA ALA A 98 11.27 -1.60 -23.33
C ALA A 98 9.84 -1.75 -23.87
N GLU A 99 9.07 -2.70 -23.33
CA GLU A 99 7.69 -2.93 -23.71
C GLU A 99 6.75 -1.82 -23.23
N CYS A 100 6.98 -1.28 -22.04
CA CYS A 100 6.26 -0.10 -21.56
C CYS A 100 6.58 1.14 -22.40
N ALA A 101 7.85 1.34 -22.77
CA ALA A 101 8.26 2.43 -23.64
C ALA A 101 7.61 2.33 -25.03
N ARG A 102 7.62 1.14 -25.63
CA ARG A 102 6.94 0.88 -26.92
C ARG A 102 5.45 1.20 -26.86
N LYS A 103 4.80 0.91 -25.73
CA LYS A 103 3.35 1.11 -25.55
C LYS A 103 2.98 2.56 -25.26
N PHE A 104 3.70 3.22 -24.34
CA PHE A 104 3.30 4.51 -23.78
C PHE A 104 4.11 5.69 -24.31
N THR A 105 5.33 5.46 -24.79
CA THR A 105 6.21 6.48 -25.32
C THR A 105 6.72 6.09 -26.71
N PRO A 106 5.84 5.82 -27.69
CA PRO A 106 6.24 5.35 -29.02
C PRO A 106 7.07 6.40 -29.79
N SER A 107 7.06 7.65 -29.32
CA SER A 107 7.89 8.75 -29.81
C SER A 107 9.35 8.69 -29.35
N LEU A 108 9.72 7.73 -28.49
CA LEU A 108 11.09 7.42 -28.12
C LEU A 108 11.56 6.18 -28.88
N SER A 109 12.79 6.22 -29.37
CA SER A 109 13.47 5.01 -29.83
C SER A 109 13.73 4.06 -28.65
N HIS A 110 13.92 2.79 -28.97
CA HIS A 110 14.24 1.77 -27.97
C HIS A 110 15.51 2.12 -27.16
N GLN A 111 16.55 2.63 -27.84
CA GLN A 111 17.81 3.00 -27.19
C GLN A 111 17.64 4.21 -26.27
N GLU A 112 16.89 5.24 -26.68
CA GLU A 112 16.62 6.40 -25.83
C GLU A 112 15.84 5.99 -24.57
N ALA A 113 14.80 5.17 -24.73
CA ALA A 113 14.00 4.69 -23.61
C ALA A 113 14.85 3.93 -22.58
N LEU A 114 15.72 3.02 -23.04
CA LEU A 114 16.64 2.30 -22.15
C LEU A 114 17.70 3.21 -21.55
N SER A 115 18.19 4.21 -22.28
CA SER A 115 19.14 5.21 -21.78
C SER A 115 18.56 5.98 -20.59
N TYR A 116 17.32 6.49 -20.71
CA TYR A 116 16.63 7.19 -19.62
C TYR A 116 16.42 6.30 -18.38
N CYS A 117 16.21 5.01 -18.58
CA CYS A 117 15.97 4.05 -17.50
C CYS A 117 17.24 3.34 -17.01
N SER A 118 18.40 3.62 -17.60
CA SER A 118 19.65 2.89 -17.36
C SER A 118 20.05 2.89 -15.88
N SER A 119 19.90 4.04 -15.21
CA SER A 119 20.24 4.17 -13.78
C SER A 119 19.41 3.25 -12.88
N VAL A 120 18.13 3.05 -13.19
CA VAL A 120 17.23 2.13 -12.48
C VAL A 120 17.63 0.69 -12.74
N ILE A 121 17.82 0.34 -14.02
CA ILE A 121 18.18 -1.02 -14.45
C ILE A 121 19.51 -1.43 -13.82
N ASN A 122 20.52 -0.55 -13.85
CA ASN A 122 21.84 -0.80 -13.29
C ASN A 122 21.80 -0.99 -11.76
N ARG A 123 20.98 -0.20 -11.05
CA ARG A 123 20.79 -0.38 -9.60
C ARG A 123 20.08 -1.68 -9.25
N ALA A 124 19.10 -2.11 -10.06
CA ALA A 124 18.45 -3.41 -9.89
C ALA A 124 19.43 -4.57 -10.12
N LYS A 125 20.23 -4.51 -11.19
CA LYS A 125 21.30 -5.47 -11.48
C LYS A 125 22.32 -5.53 -10.34
N LYS A 126 22.79 -4.37 -9.86
CA LYS A 126 23.72 -4.26 -8.72
C LYS A 126 23.15 -4.88 -7.44
N THR A 127 21.86 -4.68 -7.18
CA THR A 127 21.17 -5.30 -6.03
C THR A 127 21.17 -6.82 -6.09
N GLN A 128 20.96 -7.38 -7.28
CA GLN A 128 20.97 -8.83 -7.50
C GLN A 128 22.38 -9.43 -7.33
N ILE A 129 23.42 -8.72 -7.80
CA ILE A 129 24.82 -9.18 -7.75
C ILE A 129 25.38 -9.09 -6.32
N GLU A 130 25.21 -7.94 -5.65
CA GLU A 130 25.83 -7.69 -4.34
C GLU A 130 24.96 -8.17 -3.17
N GLY A 131 23.69 -8.49 -3.39
CA GLY A 131 22.73 -8.83 -2.33
C GLY A 131 22.34 -7.66 -1.43
N LYS A 132 22.87 -6.46 -1.67
CA LYS A 132 22.56 -5.22 -0.96
C LYS A 132 21.57 -4.38 -1.76
N GLU A 133 20.57 -3.79 -1.11
CA GLU A 133 19.56 -2.97 -1.78
C GLU A 133 20.14 -1.65 -2.31
N HIS A 134 20.10 -1.46 -3.63
CA HIS A 134 20.55 -0.24 -4.33
C HIS A 134 19.45 0.46 -5.13
N ARG A 135 18.26 -0.15 -5.25
CA ARG A 135 17.12 0.43 -6.01
C ARG A 135 16.61 1.71 -5.34
N TYR A 136 16.07 2.62 -6.14
CA TYR A 136 15.55 3.86 -5.60
C TYR A 136 14.31 3.62 -4.74
N ARG A 137 14.32 4.19 -3.53
CA ARG A 137 13.25 4.07 -2.55
C ARG A 137 12.61 5.43 -2.27
N TYR A 138 11.90 5.97 -3.24
CA TYR A 138 11.18 7.24 -3.06
C TYR A 138 10.07 7.12 -2.03
N ARG A 139 9.92 8.18 -1.22
CA ARG A 139 8.76 8.36 -0.34
C ARG A 139 7.52 8.60 -1.21
N ARG A 140 6.33 8.30 -0.66
CA ARG A 140 5.06 8.53 -1.36
C ARG A 140 4.95 9.99 -1.79
N GLU A 141 5.17 10.88 -0.83
CA GLU A 141 5.10 12.32 -1.01
C GLU A 141 6.01 12.81 -2.14
N THR A 142 7.23 12.26 -2.25
CA THR A 142 8.18 12.65 -3.31
C THR A 142 7.62 12.32 -4.70
N ILE A 143 7.11 11.09 -4.88
CA ILE A 143 6.52 10.69 -6.17
C ILE A 143 5.27 11.52 -6.47
N TYR A 144 4.44 11.79 -5.46
CA TYR A 144 3.25 12.60 -5.64
C TYR A 144 3.59 14.01 -6.10
N ARG A 145 4.49 14.71 -5.40
CA ARG A 145 4.91 16.08 -5.76
C ARG A 145 5.53 16.19 -7.15
N GLU A 146 6.30 15.18 -7.56
CA GLU A 146 6.88 15.16 -8.91
C GLU A 146 5.82 14.94 -10.02
N LEU A 147 4.66 14.38 -9.68
CA LEU A 147 3.62 14.02 -10.64
C LEU A 147 2.31 14.79 -10.44
N GLU A 148 2.21 15.70 -9.47
CA GLU A 148 0.95 16.31 -9.05
C GLU A 148 0.28 17.09 -10.20
N ASP A 149 1.07 17.82 -10.99
CA ASP A 149 0.62 18.52 -12.20
C ASP A 149 0.08 17.58 -13.29
N LEU A 150 0.46 16.30 -13.24
CA LEU A 150 0.05 15.27 -14.19
C LEU A 150 -1.14 14.45 -13.70
N ILE A 151 -1.66 14.71 -12.49
CA ILE A 151 -2.75 13.96 -11.88
C ILE A 151 -3.99 14.85 -11.82
N PRO A 152 -4.97 14.69 -12.74
CA PRO A 152 -6.24 15.38 -12.63
C PRO A 152 -6.97 15.03 -11.33
N GLU A 153 -7.76 15.98 -10.82
CA GLU A 153 -8.48 15.83 -9.56
C GLU A 153 -9.44 14.63 -9.57
N GLU A 154 -10.02 14.31 -10.73
CA GLU A 154 -10.93 13.16 -10.91
C GLU A 154 -10.19 11.81 -10.86
N VAL A 155 -8.89 11.81 -11.14
CA VAL A 155 -8.05 10.61 -11.12
C VAL A 155 -7.58 10.32 -9.69
N LEU A 156 -7.33 11.36 -8.88
CA LEU A 156 -6.76 11.24 -7.54
C LEU A 156 -7.53 10.27 -6.61
N PRO A 157 -8.88 10.25 -6.57
CA PRO A 157 -9.63 9.26 -5.79
C PRO A 157 -9.34 7.80 -6.17
N ARG A 158 -9.01 7.54 -7.45
CA ARG A 158 -8.75 6.18 -7.97
C ARG A 158 -7.36 5.66 -7.59
N LEU A 159 -6.40 6.56 -7.32
CA LEU A 159 -5.03 6.21 -6.97
C LEU A 159 -4.95 5.62 -5.56
N ARG A 160 -4.03 4.68 -5.32
CA ARG A 160 -3.92 3.94 -4.04
C ARG A 160 -2.64 4.22 -3.27
N ALA A 161 -1.54 4.47 -3.97
CA ALA A 161 -0.18 4.58 -3.49
C ALA A 161 0.45 5.95 -3.77
N ILE A 162 0.21 6.56 -4.93
CA ILE A 162 0.63 7.91 -5.32
C ILE A 162 -0.49 8.88 -4.95
N ILE A 163 -0.49 9.30 -3.69
CA ILE A 163 -1.50 10.20 -3.10
C ILE A 163 -0.81 11.14 -2.10
N PRO A 164 -1.37 12.32 -1.82
CA PRO A 164 -0.82 13.22 -0.80
C PRO A 164 -0.87 12.57 0.59
N ASN A 165 0.00 13.03 1.49
CA ASN A 165 0.07 12.50 2.85
C ASN A 165 -1.20 12.74 3.67
N GLU A 166 -1.93 13.84 3.44
CA GLU A 166 -3.23 14.11 4.05
C GLU A 166 -4.22 13.00 3.71
N LEU A 167 -4.44 12.76 2.42
CA LEU A 167 -5.37 11.73 1.93
C LEU A 167 -4.97 10.31 2.38
N ALA A 168 -3.67 10.03 2.45
CA ALA A 168 -3.18 8.75 2.97
C ALA A 168 -3.51 8.57 4.46
N ARG A 169 -3.47 9.64 5.25
CA ARG A 169 -3.78 9.66 6.68
C ARG A 169 -5.27 9.46 6.91
N GLU A 170 -6.10 10.17 6.15
CA GLU A 170 -7.55 10.06 6.17
C GLU A 170 -8.01 8.63 5.86
N ARG A 171 -7.57 8.06 4.73
CA ARG A 171 -7.90 6.67 4.36
C ARG A 171 -7.42 5.64 5.37
N LYS A 172 -6.30 5.90 6.07
CA LYS A 172 -5.80 5.03 7.14
C LYS A 172 -6.69 5.14 8.38
N LEU A 173 -7.10 6.35 8.74
CA LEU A 173 -8.00 6.60 9.85
C LEU A 173 -9.34 5.89 9.61
N GLU A 174 -9.95 6.09 8.44
CA GLU A 174 -11.20 5.42 8.03
C GLU A 174 -11.10 3.90 8.14
N ARG A 175 -10.05 3.28 7.57
CA ARG A 175 -9.84 1.83 7.67
C ARG A 175 -9.65 1.35 9.11
N THR A 176 -9.03 2.17 9.95
CA THR A 176 -8.82 1.84 11.36
C THR A 176 -10.13 1.92 12.13
N LEU A 177 -10.96 2.93 11.85
CA LEU A 177 -12.29 3.07 12.44
C LEU A 177 -13.20 1.93 12.00
N GLU A 178 -13.21 1.58 10.71
CA GLU A 178 -13.98 0.44 10.20
C GLU A 178 -13.55 -0.87 10.86
N SER A 179 -12.25 -1.15 10.92
CA SER A 179 -11.75 -2.36 11.58
C SER A 179 -12.10 -2.41 13.08
N ARG A 180 -12.21 -1.25 13.75
CA ARG A 180 -12.66 -1.19 15.15
C ARG A 180 -14.16 -1.47 15.27
N ARG A 181 -14.98 -0.92 14.36
CA ARG A 181 -16.41 -1.18 14.28
C ARG A 181 -16.69 -2.66 14.05
N GLU A 182 -16.04 -3.27 13.06
CA GLU A 182 -16.15 -4.70 12.74
C GLU A 182 -15.78 -5.60 13.92
N LYS A 183 -14.75 -5.22 14.70
CA LYS A 183 -14.30 -5.98 15.88
C LYS A 183 -15.16 -5.72 17.12
N GLY A 184 -16.22 -4.92 17.03
CA GLY A 184 -17.05 -4.55 18.17
C GLY A 184 -16.29 -3.83 19.28
N ILE A 185 -15.14 -3.22 18.96
CA ILE A 185 -14.34 -2.48 19.95
C ILE A 185 -15.11 -1.19 20.23
N ALA A 186 -15.82 -1.18 21.36
CA ALA A 186 -16.52 0.00 21.84
C ALA A 186 -15.56 1.19 21.87
N GLU A 187 -16.03 2.33 21.36
CA GLU A 187 -15.28 3.57 21.40
C GLU A 187 -14.86 3.86 22.85
N ARG A 188 -13.62 4.32 23.06
CA ARG A 188 -13.03 4.47 24.40
C ARG A 188 -13.90 5.33 25.34
N VAL A 189 -14.69 6.24 24.76
CA VAL A 189 -15.67 7.08 25.45
C VAL A 189 -16.83 6.23 25.97
N ILE A 190 -17.48 5.43 25.12
CA ILE A 190 -18.55 4.49 25.48
C ILE A 190 -18.07 3.47 26.53
N TYR A 191 -16.83 2.98 26.39
CA TYR A 191 -16.23 2.10 27.40
C TYR A 191 -16.03 2.80 28.75
N ARG A 192 -15.58 4.06 28.76
CA ARG A 192 -15.40 4.83 30.00
C ARG A 192 -16.75 5.17 30.66
N GLU A 193 -17.74 5.55 29.87
CA GLU A 193 -19.09 5.88 30.37
C GLU A 193 -19.80 4.65 30.94
N SER A 194 -19.72 3.52 30.25
CA SER A 194 -20.25 2.24 30.77
C SER A 194 -19.52 1.80 32.04
N LEU A 195 -18.20 1.96 32.12
CA LEU A 195 -17.42 1.66 33.32
C LEU A 195 -17.79 2.57 34.49
N GLN A 196 -17.97 3.87 34.25
CA GLN A 196 -18.39 4.82 35.29
C GLN A 196 -19.84 4.57 35.76
N THR A 197 -20.73 4.20 34.84
CA THR A 197 -22.11 3.82 35.14
C THR A 197 -22.14 2.52 35.95
N ASN A 198 -21.37 1.51 35.57
CA ASN A 198 -21.27 0.25 36.31
C ASN A 198 -20.63 0.44 37.69
N LYS A 199 -19.62 1.31 37.80
CA LYS A 199 -18.99 1.67 39.08
C LYS A 199 -19.99 2.38 40.01
N SER A 200 -20.75 3.35 39.50
CA SER A 200 -21.76 4.05 40.32
C SER A 200 -22.90 3.13 40.75
N LYS A 201 -23.38 2.22 39.89
CA LYS A 201 -24.34 1.17 40.26
C LYS A 201 -23.77 0.21 41.31
N ALA A 202 -22.52 -0.24 41.14
CA ALA A 202 -21.86 -1.10 42.11
C ALA A 202 -21.76 -0.44 43.50
N ILE A 203 -21.44 0.86 43.57
CA ILE A 203 -21.40 1.63 44.83
C ILE A 203 -22.80 1.66 45.48
N LYS A 204 -23.86 1.91 44.71
CA LYS A 204 -25.25 1.91 45.24
C LYS A 204 -25.65 0.54 45.78
N LEU A 205 -25.41 -0.53 45.03
CA LEU A 205 -25.70 -1.91 45.46
C LEU A 205 -24.87 -2.29 46.70
N LYS A 206 -23.63 -1.80 46.80
CA LYS A 206 -22.81 -2.03 47.98
C LYS A 206 -23.35 -1.31 49.21
N ALA A 207 -23.87 -0.09 49.06
CA ALA A 207 -24.52 0.66 50.12
C ALA A 207 -25.82 0.00 50.61
N GLN A 208 -26.51 -0.74 49.73
CA GLN A 208 -27.67 -1.56 50.08
C GLN A 208 -27.32 -2.87 50.81
N GLY A 209 -26.03 -3.12 51.08
CA GLY A 209 -25.56 -4.27 51.85
C GLY A 209 -25.20 -5.51 51.04
N LEU A 210 -25.31 -5.47 49.70
CA LEU A 210 -24.97 -6.63 48.86
C LEU A 210 -23.48 -6.98 48.95
N LYS A 211 -23.20 -8.28 48.92
CA LYS A 211 -21.84 -8.83 48.85
C LYS A 211 -21.31 -8.73 47.41
N TYR A 212 -19.98 -8.71 47.25
CA TYR A 212 -19.37 -8.54 45.92
C TYR A 212 -19.77 -9.60 44.90
N LYS A 213 -20.09 -10.82 45.35
CA LYS A 213 -20.57 -11.91 44.49
C LYS A 213 -21.97 -11.62 43.93
N GLU A 214 -22.84 -11.02 44.73
CA GLU A 214 -24.21 -10.67 44.35
C GLU A 214 -24.20 -9.47 43.40
N ILE A 215 -23.36 -8.46 43.66
CA ILE A 215 -23.16 -7.31 42.77
C ILE A 215 -22.61 -7.76 41.41
N ALA A 216 -21.67 -8.71 41.41
CA ALA A 216 -21.10 -9.29 40.20
C ALA A 216 -22.16 -10.01 39.36
N LEU A 217 -23.07 -10.74 40.01
CA LEU A 217 -24.20 -11.40 39.35
C LEU A 217 -25.18 -10.38 38.75
N GLU A 218 -25.55 -9.37 39.53
CA GLU A 218 -26.52 -8.32 39.15
C GLU A 218 -26.04 -7.49 37.96
N LEU A 219 -24.74 -7.15 37.93
CA LEU A 219 -24.15 -6.37 36.85
C LEU A 219 -23.60 -7.24 35.70
N ASN A 220 -23.69 -8.56 35.82
CA ASN A 220 -23.10 -9.54 34.90
C ASN A 220 -21.61 -9.27 34.61
N LEU A 221 -20.83 -9.03 35.67
CA LEU A 221 -19.39 -8.74 35.63
C LEU A 221 -18.61 -9.72 36.49
N SER A 222 -17.30 -9.87 36.25
CA SER A 222 -16.47 -10.72 37.11
C SER A 222 -16.32 -10.13 38.51
N ILE A 223 -16.20 -11.01 39.52
CA ILE A 223 -15.97 -10.61 40.91
C ILE A 223 -14.71 -9.73 41.05
N ASP A 224 -13.67 -10.01 40.26
CA ASP A 224 -12.44 -9.24 40.26
C ASP A 224 -12.61 -7.83 39.68
N THR A 225 -13.48 -7.67 38.67
CA THR A 225 -13.85 -6.35 38.14
C THR A 225 -14.53 -5.51 39.22
N ILE A 226 -15.48 -6.10 39.96
CA ILE A 226 -16.18 -5.43 41.07
C ILE A 226 -15.20 -5.08 42.20
N LYS A 227 -14.33 -6.00 42.62
CA LYS A 227 -13.28 -5.71 43.61
C LYS A 227 -12.36 -4.57 43.15
N GLY A 228 -12.06 -4.51 41.85
CA GLY A 228 -11.28 -3.43 41.23
C GLY A 228 -11.93 -2.07 41.39
N TYR A 229 -13.27 -1.96 41.32
CA TYR A 229 -13.98 -0.69 41.50
C TYR A 229 -13.82 -0.07 42.90
N PHE A 230 -13.54 -0.88 43.92
CA PHE A 230 -13.40 -0.45 45.32
C PHE A 230 -11.96 -0.45 45.84
N ARG A 231 -10.98 -0.80 45.00
CA ARG A 231 -9.56 -0.81 45.40
C ARG A 231 -9.02 0.63 45.38
N LYS A 232 -8.49 1.11 46.52
CA LYS A 232 -7.86 2.45 46.62
C LYS A 232 -6.70 2.54 45.61
N GLY A 233 -6.72 3.56 44.75
CA GLY A 233 -5.61 3.90 43.85
C GLY A 233 -5.76 3.55 42.37
N VAL A 234 -6.93 3.09 41.90
CA VAL A 234 -7.16 2.84 40.47
C VAL A 234 -8.23 3.81 39.94
N LEU A 235 -7.77 4.78 39.15
CA LEU A 235 -8.49 5.78 38.33
C LEU A 235 -8.62 7.20 38.93
N VAL A 236 -7.56 7.99 38.74
CA VAL A 236 -7.65 9.24 37.97
C VAL A 236 -7.22 8.92 36.54
#